data_AF-A0A9P7WR37-F1
#
_entry.id   AF-A0A9P7WR37-F1
#
_cell.length_a   1.000
_cell.length_b   1.000
_cell.length_c   1.000
_cell.angle_alpha   90.00
_cell.angle_beta   90.00
_cell.angle_gamma   90.00
#
_symmetry.space_group_name_H-M   'P 1'
#
loop_
_entity.id
_entity.type
_entity.pdbx_description
1 polymer ?
#
loop_
_entity_poly.entity_id
_entity_poly.type
_entity_poly.pdbx_seq_one_letter_code
_entity_poly.pdbx_strand_id
1 'polypeptide(L)'
;MAEPSHKAGSENTVGRLYDRCLADTIVKIGIGFSVGVVSSVLLFKRRQWPIMLSTGFGAGYAMNNCDRLFNPARIPGTRILHQDQPVPQKSVQ
;
A
#
# COMPACT_ATOMS: atom_id res chain seq x y z
N MET A 1 10.28 -3.34 -7.91
CA MET A 1 11.01 -4.58 -8.24
C MET A 1 11.18 -5.37 -6.96
N ALA A 2 10.13 -6.06 -6.51
CA ALA A 2 10.18 -7.11 -5.50
C ALA A 2 8.78 -7.70 -5.44
N GLU A 3 8.60 -8.88 -6.00
CA GLU A 3 7.45 -9.73 -5.77
C GLU A 3 8.01 -11.10 -5.40
N PRO A 4 7.91 -11.55 -4.14
CA PRO A 4 8.15 -12.93 -3.79
C PRO A 4 6.81 -13.57 -3.41
N SER A 5 6.20 -14.24 -4.38
CA SER A 5 5.05 -15.12 -4.19
C SER A 5 5.49 -16.47 -3.59
N HIS A 6 4.68 -16.97 -2.63
CA HIS A 6 4.19 -18.37 -2.55
C HIS A 6 4.76 -19.37 -1.51
N LYS A 7 3.88 -19.95 -0.66
CA LYS A 7 3.54 -21.40 -0.55
C LYS A 7 2.40 -21.67 0.46
N ALA A 8 1.97 -22.95 0.59
CA ALA A 8 0.61 -23.43 0.94
C ALA A 8 0.38 -24.30 2.28
N GLY A 9 0.83 -23.94 3.51
CA GLY A 9 0.32 -24.28 4.88
C GLY A 9 -0.28 -23.11 5.75
N SER A 10 -0.22 -23.12 7.10
CA SER A 10 -0.67 -21.94 7.92
C SER A 10 0.04 -20.63 7.53
N GLU A 11 1.27 -20.77 7.02
CA GLU A 11 2.11 -19.75 6.42
C GLU A 11 1.45 -18.96 5.27
N ASN A 12 0.44 -19.48 4.58
CA ASN A 12 -0.11 -18.87 3.34
C ASN A 12 -1.15 -17.84 3.66
N THR A 13 -1.87 -18.03 4.76
CA THR A 13 -2.82 -17.02 5.20
C THR A 13 -2.04 -15.78 5.60
N VAL A 14 -0.96 -15.97 6.35
CA VAL A 14 -0.03 -14.89 6.73
C VAL A 14 0.68 -14.31 5.50
N GLY A 15 1.16 -15.17 4.59
CA GLY A 15 1.82 -14.75 3.35
C GLY A 15 0.89 -13.96 2.42
N ARG A 16 -0.35 -14.40 2.25
CA ARG A 16 -1.35 -13.70 1.43
C ARG A 16 -1.71 -12.33 2.00
N LEU A 17 -1.80 -12.18 3.33
CA LEU A 17 -2.01 -10.89 3.98
C LEU A 17 -0.79 -9.98 3.84
N TYR A 18 0.41 -10.55 3.94
CA TYR A 18 1.66 -9.83 3.76
C TYR A 18 1.83 -9.31 2.33
N ASP A 19 1.61 -10.15 1.30
CA ASP A 19 1.65 -9.74 -0.11
C ASP A 19 0.65 -8.62 -0.40
N ARG A 20 -0.56 -8.72 0.16
CA ARG A 20 -1.59 -7.70 0.04
C ARG A 20 -1.17 -6.36 0.66
N CYS A 21 -0.66 -6.42 1.89
CA CYS A 21 -0.13 -5.27 2.61
C CYS A 21 1.01 -4.61 1.82
N LEU A 22 1.95 -5.42 1.31
CA LEU A 22 3.10 -4.96 0.57
C LEU A 22 2.69 -4.25 -0.73
N ALA A 23 1.73 -4.82 -1.47
CA ALA A 23 1.21 -4.23 -2.69
C ALA A 23 0.57 -2.85 -2.45
N ASP A 24 -0.33 -2.74 -1.47
CA ASP A 24 -0.97 -1.46 -1.11
C ASP A 24 0.06 -0.43 -0.61
N THR A 25 1.06 -0.89 0.15
CA THR A 25 2.14 -0.07 0.68
C THR A 25 3.00 0.50 -0.43
N ILE A 26 3.42 -0.31 -1.40
CA ILE A 26 4.22 0.13 -2.54
C ILE A 26 3.45 1.17 -3.36
N VAL A 27 2.15 0.95 -3.60
CA VAL A 27 1.31 1.89 -4.34
C VAL A 27 1.19 3.22 -3.58
N LYS A 28 0.87 3.20 -2.28
CA LYS A 28 0.74 4.43 -1.47
C LYS A 28 2.04 5.20 -1.32
N ILE A 29 3.15 4.50 -1.09
CA ILE A 29 4.48 5.10 -1.04
C ILE A 29 4.84 5.69 -2.40
N GLY A 30 4.55 4.99 -3.51
CA GLY A 30 4.78 5.50 -4.86
C GLY A 30 3.99 6.78 -5.16
N ILE A 31 2.72 6.83 -4.77
CA ILE A 31 1.87 8.01 -4.91
C ILE A 31 2.43 9.16 -4.04
N GLY A 32 2.68 8.92 -2.75
CA GLY A 32 3.24 9.93 -1.84
C GLY A 32 4.61 10.45 -2.32
N PHE A 33 5.49 9.56 -2.77
CA PHE A 33 6.79 9.94 -3.32
C PHE A 33 6.64 10.81 -4.57
N SER A 34 5.75 10.45 -5.51
CA SER A 34 5.51 11.23 -6.73
C SER A 34 5.02 12.66 -6.41
N VAL A 35 4.05 12.77 -5.49
CA VAL A 35 3.53 14.06 -5.01
C VAL A 35 4.62 14.85 -4.28
N GLY A 36 5.43 14.18 -3.46
CA GLY A 36 6.56 14.78 -2.75
C GLY A 36 7.63 15.33 -3.70
N VAL A 37 7.97 14.61 -4.77
CA VAL A 37 8.92 15.05 -5.79
C VAL A 37 8.38 16.26 -6.56
N VAL A 38 7.14 16.20 -7.04
CA VAL A 38 6.51 17.32 -7.77
C VAL A 38 6.44 18.56 -6.88
N SER A 39 6.02 18.40 -5.63
CA SER A 39 5.95 19.49 -4.65
C SER A 39 7.34 20.05 -4.31
N SER A 40 8.35 19.18 -4.20
CA SER A 40 9.74 19.59 -3.95
C SER A 40 10.31 20.46 -5.07
N VAL A 41 10.02 20.10 -6.33
CA VAL A 41 10.52 20.82 -7.50
C VAL A 41 9.79 22.15 -7.69
N LEU A 42 8.47 22.19 -7.51
CA LEU A 42 7.65 23.37 -7.79
C LEU A 42 7.65 24.40 -6.65
N LEU A 43 7.49 23.98 -5.40
CA LEU A 43 7.25 24.89 -4.26
C LEU A 43 8.48 25.10 -3.39
N PHE A 44 9.35 24.10 -3.28
CA PHE A 44 10.43 24.08 -2.30
C PHE A 44 11.83 24.19 -2.90
N LYS A 45 11.95 24.59 -4.17
CA LYS A 45 13.24 24.94 -4.81
C LYS A 45 14.29 23.82 -4.63
N ARG A 46 13.87 22.55 -4.81
CA ARG A 46 14.66 21.31 -4.65
C ARG A 46 15.03 20.87 -3.21
N ARG A 47 14.37 21.38 -2.16
CA ARG A 47 14.57 20.83 -0.81
C ARG A 47 14.03 19.41 -0.69
N GLN A 48 14.80 18.49 -0.12
CA GLN A 48 14.43 17.07 0.05
C GLN A 48 13.44 16.79 1.19
N TRP A 49 13.22 17.76 2.10
CA TRP A 49 12.31 17.63 3.24
C TRP A 49 10.85 17.27 2.87
N PRO A 50 10.19 17.87 1.87
CA PRO A 50 8.85 17.46 1.41
C PRO A 50 8.78 16.02 0.91
N ILE A 51 9.86 15.52 0.27
CA ILE A 51 9.91 14.13 -0.19
C ILE A 51 9.94 13.19 1.01
N MET A 52 10.79 13.48 1.99
CA MET A 52 10.91 12.69 3.23
C MET A 52 9.62 12.73 4.06
N LEU A 53 8.99 13.89 4.22
CA LEU A 53 7.71 14.02 4.91
C LEU A 53 6.58 13.29 4.19
N SER A 54 6.46 13.46 2.88
CA SER A 54 5.39 12.84 2.11
C SER A 54 5.53 11.31 2.06
N THR A 55 6.75 10.83 1.85
CA THR A 55 7.07 9.39 1.87
C THR A 55 6.86 8.80 3.27
N GLY A 56 7.32 9.49 4.32
CA GLY A 56 7.15 9.06 5.71
C GLY A 56 5.68 9.01 6.15
N PHE A 57 4.88 10.00 5.74
CA PHE A 57 3.44 9.99 5.98
C PHE A 57 2.73 8.85 5.23
N GLY A 58 3.06 8.67 3.95
CA GLY A 58 2.53 7.56 3.13
C GLY A 58 2.87 6.19 3.71
N ALA A 59 4.10 6.00 4.17
CA ALA A 59 4.55 4.77 4.83
C ALA A 59 3.83 4.52 6.15
N GLY A 60 3.68 5.55 7.01
CA GLY A 60 2.96 5.42 8.28
C GLY A 60 1.48 5.07 8.11
N TYR A 61 0.82 5.68 7.12
CA TYR A 61 -0.57 5.36 6.79
C TYR A 61 -0.73 3.93 6.25
N ALA A 62 0.20 3.48 5.40
CA ALA A 62 0.20 2.11 4.88
C ALA A 62 0.41 1.07 5.99
N MET A 63 1.32 1.31 6.94
CA MET A 63 1.57 0.41 8.07
C MET A 63 0.32 0.19 8.92
N ASN A 64 -0.45 1.26 9.17
CA ASN A 64 -1.70 1.19 9.92
C ASN A 64 -2.81 0.44 9.16
N ASN A 65 -2.74 0.42 7.82
CA ASN A 65 -3.62 -0.39 6.98
C ASN A 65 -3.27 -1.88 7.08
N CYS A 66 -1.98 -2.20 7.14
CA CYS A 66 -1.50 -3.57 7.33
C CYS A 66 -1.88 -4.14 8.69
N ASP A 67 -1.76 -3.37 9.77
CA ASP A 67 -2.19 -3.79 11.11
C ASP A 67 -3.68 -4.21 11.15
N ARG A 68 -4.54 -3.49 10.41
CA ARG A 68 -5.97 -3.83 10.27
C ARG A 68 -6.21 -5.11 9.48
N LEU A 69 -5.35 -5.44 8.51
CA LEU A 69 -5.42 -6.68 7.73
C LEU A 69 -5.03 -7.90 8.58
N PHE A 70 -4.11 -7.75 9.53
CA PHE A 70 -3.71 -8.83 10.45
C PHE A 70 -4.64 -9.00 11.66
N ASN A 71 -5.32 -7.93 12.11
CA ASN A 71 -6.26 -7.99 13.22
C ASN A 71 -7.62 -7.35 12.90
N PRO A 72 -8.48 -8.03 12.11
CA PRO A 72 -9.76 -7.49 11.65
C PRO A 72 -10.79 -7.28 12.77
N ALA A 73 -10.56 -7.84 13.97
CA ALA A 73 -11.45 -7.66 15.14
C ALA A 73 -11.29 -6.29 15.84
N ARG A 74 -10.26 -5.50 15.51
CA ARG A 74 -10.01 -4.17 16.09
C ARG A 74 -10.77 -3.03 15.39
N ILE A 75 -11.66 -3.37 14.45
CA ILE A 75 -12.36 -2.41 13.61
C ILE A 75 -13.86 -2.46 13.96
N PRO A 76 -14.40 -1.48 14.70
CA PRO A 76 -15.84 -1.40 14.92
C PRO A 76 -16.54 -1.04 13.60
N GLY A 77 -17.30 -1.99 13.03
CA GLY A 77 -18.44 -1.71 12.15
C GLY A 77 -18.20 -1.45 10.67
N THR A 78 -17.00 -1.68 10.09
CA THR A 78 -16.78 -1.46 8.65
C THR A 78 -16.49 -2.77 7.91
N ARG A 79 -17.23 -3.01 6.81
CA ARG A 79 -16.92 -4.08 5.87
C ARG A 79 -15.67 -3.69 5.09
N ILE A 80 -14.60 -4.48 5.22
CA ILE A 80 -13.41 -4.36 4.37
C ILE A 80 -13.81 -4.75 2.95
N LEU A 81 -14.07 -3.77 2.10
CA LEU A 81 -14.00 -3.98 0.66
C LEU A 81 -12.53 -4.20 0.33
N HIS A 82 -12.19 -5.45 0.04
CA HIS A 82 -10.94 -5.80 -0.62
C HIS A 82 -10.91 -5.05 -1.96
N GLN A 83 -10.24 -3.90 -2.02
CA GLN A 83 -10.03 -3.15 -3.26
C GLN A 83 -8.96 -3.88 -4.09
N ASP A 84 -9.24 -5.10 -4.56
CA ASP A 84 -8.67 -5.62 -5.82
C ASP A 84 -9.60 -5.17 -6.94
N GLN A 85 -9.49 -3.93 -7.42
CA GLN A 85 -10.00 -3.66 -8.76
C GLN A 85 -8.96 -2.85 -9.52
N PRO A 86 -8.02 -3.50 -10.21
CA PRO A 86 -7.67 -3.15 -11.56
C PRO A 86 -8.58 -3.92 -12.53
N VAL A 87 -9.55 -3.19 -13.10
CA VAL A 87 -10.14 -3.38 -14.44
C VAL A 87 -10.96 -4.66 -14.71
N PRO A 88 -12.17 -4.58 -15.32
CA PRO A 88 -12.86 -5.75 -15.83
C PRO A 88 -12.01 -6.48 -16.89
N GLN A 89 -11.57 -7.70 -16.58
CA GLN A 89 -11.08 -8.65 -17.58
C GLN A 89 -12.28 -9.12 -18.42
N LYS A 90 -12.62 -8.34 -19.45
CA LYS A 90 -13.52 -8.75 -20.52
C LYS A 90 -12.68 -9.35 -21.65
N SER A 91 -12.57 -10.68 -21.70
CA SER A 91 -12.36 -11.43 -22.94
C SER A 91 -12.53 -12.94 -22.73
N VAL A 92 -13.64 -13.45 -23.27
CA VAL A 92 -13.79 -14.74 -23.99
C VAL A 92 -13.42 -16.02 -23.24
N GLN A 93 -14.45 -16.69 -22.73
CA GLN A 93 -14.97 -17.91 -23.35
C GLN A 93 -16.50 -17.89 -23.24
#